data_AF-A0AAN5CMP4-F1
#
_entry.id   AF-A0AAN5CMP4-F1
#
_cell.length_a   1.000
_cell.length_b   1.000
_cell.length_c   1.000
_cell.angle_alpha   90.00
_cell.angle_beta   90.00
_cell.angle_gamma   90.00
#
_symmetry.space_group_name_H-M   'P 1'
#
loop_
_entity.id
_entity.type
_entity.pdbx_description
1 polymer ?
#
loop_
_entity_poly.entity_id
_entity_poly.type
_entity_poly.pdbx_seq_one_letter_code
_entity_poly.pdbx_strand_id
1 'polypeptide(L)'
;MSSVAGPMMTVMYAFTGRKVVLIMAIAQVIVRSVALVLVQMFFLCRLGRFVSCRVLFIFSNSVVIIGYIITYPFPFSSNPMQPFNETTRTGCSSQIYSCCDTQLAVNIIPFVVIMIITNSFALPSAALSLDTIYSKMIGKIDQDLIQSVFVIAVDIIQIIGPIYGAEVFSSVGLNLIHIINGSVYILGTIVWLMAWRWIRPY
;
A
#
# COMPACT_ATOMS: atom_id res chain seq x y z
N MET A 1 3.74 -2.03 -6.43
CA MET A 1 2.69 -1.19 -7.03
C MET A 1 1.78 -2.09 -7.82
N SER A 2 0.49 -2.09 -7.49
CA SER A 2 -0.52 -2.89 -8.20
C SER A 2 -0.60 -2.46 -9.67
N SER A 3 -0.82 -3.42 -10.58
CA SER A 3 -1.02 -3.19 -12.01
C SER A 3 -2.18 -2.23 -12.33
N VAL A 4 -3.05 -2.00 -11.35
CA VAL A 4 -4.20 -1.08 -11.40
C VAL A 4 -3.79 0.40 -11.24
N ALA A 5 -2.63 0.69 -10.64
CA ALA A 5 -2.20 2.07 -10.36
C ALA A 5 -1.97 2.90 -11.64
N GLY A 6 -1.53 2.27 -12.75
CA GLY A 6 -1.36 2.96 -14.03
C GLY A 6 -2.69 3.46 -14.62
N PRO A 7 -3.66 2.55 -14.88
CA PRO A 7 -5.00 2.93 -15.33
C PRO A 7 -5.68 3.94 -14.41
N MET A 8 -5.58 3.75 -13.10
CA MET A 8 -6.12 4.70 -12.11
C MET A 8 -5.57 6.12 -12.32
N MET A 9 -4.26 6.29 -12.51
CA MET A 9 -3.67 7.62 -12.73
C MET A 9 -4.12 8.26 -14.06
N THR A 10 -4.36 7.46 -15.11
CA THR A 10 -4.88 7.96 -16.39
C THR A 10 -6.33 8.41 -16.31
N VAL A 11 -7.14 7.73 -15.49
CA VAL A 11 -8.57 8.02 -15.31
C VAL A 11 -8.76 9.20 -14.35
N MET A 12 -8.05 9.24 -13.23
CA MET A 12 -8.24 10.27 -12.19
C MET A 12 -7.59 11.61 -12.53
N TYR A 13 -6.40 11.60 -13.17
CA TYR A 13 -5.63 12.82 -13.45
C TYR A 13 -5.58 13.19 -14.93
N ALA A 14 -6.27 12.44 -15.79
CA ALA A 14 -6.25 12.62 -17.24
C ALA A 14 -4.84 12.67 -17.86
N PHE A 15 -3.86 11.99 -17.24
CA PHE A 15 -2.50 11.93 -17.78
C PHE A 15 -2.41 10.98 -18.96
N THR A 16 -1.63 11.37 -19.97
CA THR A 16 -1.27 10.50 -21.09
C THR A 16 -0.48 9.29 -20.61
N GLY A 17 -0.68 8.14 -21.24
CA GLY A 17 0.01 6.88 -20.87
C GLY A 17 1.54 7.02 -20.75
N ARG A 18 2.20 7.77 -21.64
CA ARG A 18 3.65 8.04 -21.55
C ARG A 18 4.05 8.73 -20.24
N LYS A 19 3.29 9.74 -19.80
CA LYS A 19 3.57 10.47 -18.56
C LYS A 19 3.35 9.58 -17.34
N VAL A 20 2.27 8.79 -17.33
CA VAL A 20 1.98 7.87 -16.23
C VAL A 20 3.08 6.81 -16.08
N VAL A 21 3.50 6.18 -17.18
CA VAL A 21 4.57 5.17 -17.13
C VAL A 21 5.88 5.78 -16.60
N LEU A 22 6.23 6.98 -17.05
CA LEU A 22 7.45 7.67 -16.59
C LEU A 22 7.39 8.02 -15.09
N ILE A 23 6.28 8.59 -14.62
CA ILE A 23 6.08 8.91 -13.19
C ILE A 23 6.15 7.64 -12.34
N MET A 24 5.48 6.57 -12.77
CA MET A 24 5.46 5.29 -12.07
C MET A 24 6.85 4.65 -12.02
N ALA A 25 7.61 4.69 -13.13
CA ALA A 25 8.96 4.15 -13.18
C ALA A 25 9.90 4.90 -12.23
N ILE A 26 9.89 6.24 -12.25
CA ILE A 26 10.70 7.07 -11.34
C ILE A 26 10.31 6.80 -9.88
N ALA A 27 9.01 6.77 -9.58
CA ALA A 27 8.52 6.47 -8.23
C ALA A 27 8.97 5.07 -7.76
N GLN A 28 8.95 4.05 -8.62
CA GLN A 28 9.43 2.72 -8.26
C GLN A 28 10.93 2.71 -7.96
N VAL A 29 11.74 3.37 -8.78
CA VAL A 29 13.19 3.45 -8.54
C VAL A 29 13.47 4.10 -7.18
N ILE A 30 12.79 5.20 -6.85
CA ILE A 30 12.93 5.89 -5.55
C ILE A 30 12.46 4.97 -4.40
N VAL A 31 11.30 4.33 -4.53
CA VAL A 31 10.77 3.45 -3.49
C VAL A 31 11.73 2.30 -3.21
N ARG A 32 12.25 1.67 -4.27
CA ARG A 32 13.16 0.53 -4.14
C ARG A 32 14.53 0.95 -3.62
N SER A 33 15.05 2.11 -4.03
CA SER A 33 16.33 2.60 -3.52
C SER A 33 16.24 2.95 -2.02
N VAL A 34 15.18 3.65 -1.60
CA VAL A 34 14.95 3.95 -0.17
C VAL A 34 14.73 2.68 0.64
N ALA A 35 13.95 1.73 0.13
CA ALA A 35 13.74 0.44 0.79
C ALA A 35 15.05 -0.36 0.95
N LEU A 36 15.91 -0.38 -0.08
CA LEU A 36 17.22 -1.02 0.00
C LEU A 36 18.12 -0.37 1.05
N VAL A 37 18.16 0.96 1.09
CA VAL A 37 18.93 1.71 2.11
C VAL A 37 18.41 1.39 3.51
N LEU A 38 17.10 1.31 3.71
CA LEU A 38 16.50 0.95 4.99
C LEU A 38 16.88 -0.47 5.42
N VAL A 39 16.73 -1.46 4.55
CA VAL A 39 17.12 -2.85 4.83
C VAL A 39 18.62 -2.95 5.16
N GLN A 40 19.45 -2.27 4.37
CA GLN A 40 20.90 -2.23 4.57
C GLN A 40 21.26 -1.58 5.91
N MET A 41 20.58 -0.49 6.28
CA MET A 41 20.73 0.17 7.58
C MET A 41 20.29 -0.74 8.73
N PHE A 42 19.20 -1.49 8.58
CA PHE A 42 18.76 -2.48 9.57
C PHE A 42 19.83 -3.54 9.84
N PHE A 43 20.47 -4.04 8.78
CA PHE A 43 21.52 -5.05 8.87
C PHE A 43 22.82 -4.50 9.46
N LEU A 44 23.32 -3.37 8.95
CA LEU A 44 24.60 -2.79 9.36
C LEU A 44 24.54 -2.15 10.75
N CYS A 45 23.47 -1.43 11.09
CA CYS A 45 23.34 -0.73 12.37
C CYS A 45 22.82 -1.63 13.50
N ARG A 46 22.55 -2.93 13.25
CA ARG A 46 21.89 -3.85 14.20
C ARG A 46 20.67 -3.21 14.86
N LEU A 47 19.82 -2.58 14.06
CA LEU A 47 18.70 -1.76 14.57
C LEU A 47 17.68 -2.60 15.37
N GLY A 48 17.61 -3.91 15.11
CA GLY A 48 16.83 -4.86 15.92
C GLY A 48 17.29 -5.02 17.38
N ARG A 49 18.46 -4.47 17.76
CA ARG A 49 18.88 -4.37 19.17
C ARG A 49 18.35 -3.11 19.86
N PHE A 50 18.07 -2.04 19.10
CA PHE A 50 17.62 -0.75 19.61
C PHE A 50 16.10 -0.57 19.52
N VAL A 51 15.47 -1.13 18.48
CA VAL A 51 14.04 -0.99 18.23
C VAL A 51 13.36 -2.35 18.38
N SER A 52 12.50 -2.47 19.39
CA SER A 52 11.65 -3.65 19.58
C SER A 52 10.78 -3.87 18.33
N CYS A 53 10.89 -5.04 17.70
CA CYS A 53 10.16 -5.36 16.46
C CYS A 53 8.65 -5.15 16.59
N ARG A 54 8.11 -5.30 17.80
CA ARG A 54 6.71 -5.05 18.13
C ARG A 54 6.26 -3.61 17.96
N VAL A 55 7.09 -2.67 18.43
CA VAL A 55 6.81 -1.23 18.36
C VAL A 55 6.97 -0.78 16.92
N LEU A 56 7.97 -1.32 16.22
CA LEU A 56 8.18 -1.07 14.81
C LEU A 56 6.95 -1.46 13.98
N PHE A 57 6.36 -2.64 14.21
CA PHE A 57 5.15 -3.07 13.49
C PHE A 57 3.97 -2.12 13.70
N ILE A 58 3.69 -1.71 14.94
CA ILE A 58 2.62 -0.75 15.24
C ILE A 58 2.90 0.60 14.58
N PHE A 59 4.13 1.09 14.69
CA PHE A 59 4.53 2.36 14.09
C PHE A 59 4.32 2.32 12.57
N SER A 60 4.80 1.27 11.90
CA SER A 60 4.62 1.07 10.48
C SER A 60 3.15 1.01 10.07
N ASN A 61 2.31 0.25 10.76
CA ASN A 61 0.88 0.22 10.49
C ASN A 61 0.20 1.57 10.73
N SER A 62 0.63 2.31 11.76
CA SER A 62 0.10 3.65 12.04
C SER A 62 0.42 4.61 10.89
N VAL A 63 1.64 4.56 10.34
CA VAL A 63 2.02 5.34 9.14
C VAL A 63 1.17 4.97 7.93
N VAL A 64 0.86 3.68 7.74
CA VAL A 64 -0.02 3.23 6.65
C VAL A 64 -1.46 3.73 6.84
N ILE A 65 -2.00 3.65 8.06
CA ILE A 65 -3.36 4.14 8.38
C ILE A 65 -3.45 5.65 8.16
N ILE A 66 -2.49 6.42 8.66
CA ILE A 66 -2.40 7.87 8.42
C ILE A 66 -2.28 8.15 6.91
N GLY A 67 -1.50 7.34 6.20
CA GLY A 67 -1.38 7.42 4.74
C GLY A 67 -2.74 7.27 4.05
N TYR A 68 -3.54 6.27 4.42
CA TYR A 68 -4.89 6.08 3.87
C TYR A 68 -5.84 7.23 4.21
N ILE A 69 -5.72 7.84 5.40
CA ILE A 69 -6.53 9.01 5.79
C ILE A 69 -6.17 10.21 4.92
N ILE A 70 -4.90 10.55 4.77
CA ILE A 70 -4.50 11.73 3.97
C ILE A 70 -4.79 11.53 2.47
N THR A 71 -4.68 10.28 2.00
CA THR A 71 -4.95 9.91 0.61
C THR A 71 -6.44 9.74 0.33
N TYR A 72 -7.30 9.88 1.35
CA TYR A 72 -8.74 9.83 1.15
C TYR A 72 -9.22 11.09 0.41
N PRO A 73 -10.01 10.95 -0.67
CA PRO A 73 -10.53 12.09 -1.43
C PRO A 73 -11.61 12.84 -0.64
N PHE A 74 -11.17 13.71 0.25
CA PHE A 74 -12.06 14.59 0.98
C PHE A 74 -12.66 15.66 0.05
N PRO A 75 -13.92 16.06 0.27
CA PRO A 75 -14.61 17.05 -0.54
C PRO A 75 -13.96 18.46 -0.50
N PHE A 76 -13.14 18.76 0.50
CA PHE A 76 -12.50 20.07 0.68
C PHE A 76 -11.13 20.21 0.00
N SER A 77 -10.47 19.12 -0.36
CA SER A 77 -9.09 19.13 -0.89
C SER A 77 -8.98 18.48 -2.28
N SER A 78 -10.08 18.02 -2.85
CA SER A 78 -10.10 17.20 -4.05
C SER A 78 -10.83 17.91 -5.18
N ASN A 79 -10.35 17.73 -6.40
CA ASN A 79 -10.96 18.30 -7.59
C ASN A 79 -11.86 17.26 -8.26
N PRO A 80 -12.97 17.65 -8.93
CA PRO A 80 -13.74 16.72 -9.73
C PRO A 80 -12.86 16.10 -10.83
N MET A 81 -13.13 14.84 -11.18
CA MET A 81 -12.40 14.16 -12.25
C MET A 81 -12.61 14.89 -13.58
N GLN A 82 -11.55 14.92 -14.40
CA GLN A 82 -11.64 15.52 -15.73
C GLN A 82 -12.44 14.59 -16.66
N PRO A 83 -13.39 15.13 -17.45
CA PRO A 83 -14.19 14.36 -18.39
C PRO A 83 -13.32 13.73 -19.47
N PHE A 84 -13.77 12.60 -20.01
CA PHE A 84 -13.06 11.89 -21.08
C PHE A 84 -12.84 12.77 -22.31
N ASN A 85 -11.59 12.86 -22.75
CA ASN A 85 -11.20 13.58 -23.95
C ASN A 85 -10.81 12.59 -25.06
N GLU A 86 -11.58 12.57 -26.16
CA GLU A 86 -11.42 11.63 -27.26
C GLU A 86 -10.08 11.78 -28.00
N THR A 87 -9.54 12.99 -28.09
CA THR A 87 -8.29 13.29 -28.82
C THR A 87 -7.06 12.76 -28.10
N THR A 88 -7.07 12.76 -26.76
CA THR A 88 -5.95 12.27 -25.93
C THR A 88 -6.22 10.90 -25.34
N ARG A 89 -7.45 10.37 -25.45
CA ARG A 89 -7.93 9.14 -24.79
C ARG A 89 -7.63 9.13 -23.28
N THR A 90 -7.79 10.27 -22.63
CA THR A 90 -7.52 10.47 -21.20
C THR A 90 -8.74 11.01 -20.47
N GLY A 91 -8.79 10.79 -19.15
CA GLY A 91 -9.92 11.18 -18.32
C GLY A 91 -10.91 10.05 -18.13
N CYS A 92 -11.97 10.35 -17.40
CA CYS A 92 -12.95 9.36 -16.99
C CYS A 92 -14.18 9.40 -17.92
N SER A 93 -14.56 8.23 -18.46
CA SER A 93 -15.77 8.06 -19.28
C SER A 93 -16.84 7.34 -18.47
N SER A 94 -18.01 7.95 -18.36
CA SER A 94 -19.18 7.38 -17.67
C SER A 94 -19.72 6.09 -18.32
N GLN A 95 -19.34 5.80 -19.56
CA GLN A 95 -19.69 4.56 -20.25
C GLN A 95 -18.84 3.36 -19.81
N ILE A 96 -17.65 3.60 -19.28
CA ILE A 96 -16.70 2.55 -18.84
C ILE A 96 -16.66 2.47 -17.32
N TYR A 97 -16.79 3.61 -16.64
CA TYR A 97 -16.66 3.72 -15.19
C TYR A 97 -17.89 4.42 -14.60
N SER A 98 -18.71 3.70 -13.85
CA SER A 98 -19.89 4.29 -13.18
C SER A 98 -19.51 5.27 -12.07
N CYS A 99 -18.28 5.22 -11.57
CA CYS A 99 -17.78 6.09 -10.49
C CYS A 99 -17.34 7.49 -10.96
N CYS A 100 -17.57 7.84 -12.22
CA CYS A 100 -17.03 9.05 -12.84
C CYS A 100 -17.60 10.35 -12.27
N ASP A 101 -18.92 10.36 -12.04
CA ASP A 101 -19.64 11.57 -11.63
C ASP A 101 -19.62 11.76 -10.10
N THR A 102 -19.38 10.69 -9.35
CA THR A 102 -19.44 10.68 -7.89
C THR A 102 -18.08 10.82 -7.22
N GLN A 103 -16.98 10.80 -7.98
CA GLN A 103 -15.64 10.66 -7.40
C GLN A 103 -14.74 11.87 -7.63
N LEU A 104 -13.98 12.18 -6.59
CA LEU A 104 -13.05 13.28 -6.57
C LEU A 104 -11.62 12.75 -6.74
N ALA A 105 -10.82 13.48 -7.50
CA ALA A 105 -9.39 13.25 -7.62
C ALA A 105 -8.65 13.99 -6.50
N VAL A 106 -7.97 13.22 -5.64
CA VAL A 106 -7.03 13.74 -4.63
C VAL A 106 -5.92 14.50 -5.33
N ASN A 107 -5.32 15.51 -4.69
CA ASN A 107 -4.13 16.15 -5.24
C ASN A 107 -2.98 15.12 -5.46
N ILE A 108 -2.36 15.14 -6.64
CA ILE A 108 -1.32 14.18 -7.04
C ILE A 108 -0.09 14.23 -6.13
N ILE A 109 0.31 15.41 -5.67
CA ILE A 109 1.54 15.59 -4.89
C ILE A 109 1.48 14.82 -3.57
N PRO A 110 0.49 15.05 -2.68
CA PRO A 110 0.39 14.28 -1.43
C PRO A 110 0.17 12.79 -1.69
N PHE A 111 -0.60 12.43 -2.73
CA PHE A 111 -0.82 11.03 -3.11
C PHE A 111 0.50 10.30 -3.41
N VAL A 112 1.36 10.89 -4.25
CA VAL A 112 2.65 10.29 -4.62
C VAL A 112 3.62 10.26 -3.44
N VAL A 113 3.70 11.33 -2.64
CA VAL A 113 4.60 11.39 -1.47
C VAL A 113 4.25 10.31 -0.45
N ILE A 114 2.96 10.16 -0.12
CA ILE A 114 2.50 9.14 0.82
C ILE A 114 2.71 7.75 0.25
N MET A 115 2.46 7.55 -1.04
CA MET A 115 2.78 6.27 -1.69
C MET A 115 4.27 5.94 -1.57
N ILE A 116 5.16 6.90 -1.75
CA ILE A 116 6.60 6.67 -1.59
C ILE A 116 6.91 6.28 -0.16
N ILE A 117 6.44 7.03 0.84
CA ILE A 117 6.71 6.76 2.27
C ILE A 117 6.15 5.38 2.68
N THR A 118 4.91 5.08 2.35
CA THR A 118 4.26 3.83 2.74
C THR A 118 4.92 2.62 2.07
N ASN A 119 5.20 2.68 0.76
CA ASN A 119 5.81 1.56 0.05
C ASN A 119 7.31 1.38 0.32
N SER A 120 8.05 2.44 0.64
CA SER A 120 9.49 2.36 0.89
C SER A 120 9.84 2.05 2.34
N PHE A 121 9.10 2.63 3.28
CA PHE A 121 9.41 2.54 4.70
C PHE A 121 8.41 1.66 5.46
N ALA A 122 7.11 1.99 5.39
CA ALA A 122 6.14 1.38 6.28
C ALA A 122 5.90 -0.11 5.98
N LEU A 123 5.64 -0.47 4.71
CA LEU A 123 5.40 -1.86 4.33
C LEU A 123 6.64 -2.75 4.53
N PRO A 124 7.86 -2.37 4.07
CA PRO A 124 9.03 -3.19 4.30
C PRO A 124 9.37 -3.35 5.79
N SER A 125 9.20 -2.30 6.60
CA SER A 125 9.43 -2.38 8.05
C SER A 125 8.40 -3.27 8.76
N ALA A 126 7.14 -3.23 8.35
CA ALA A 126 6.09 -4.13 8.85
C ALA A 126 6.38 -5.60 8.47
N ALA A 127 6.79 -5.86 7.23
CA ALA A 127 7.16 -7.20 6.78
C ALA A 127 8.36 -7.76 7.58
N LEU A 128 9.45 -6.99 7.68
CA LEU A 128 10.64 -7.40 8.43
C LEU A 128 10.35 -7.70 9.90
N SER A 129 9.53 -6.87 10.55
CA SER A 129 9.15 -7.09 11.96
C SER A 129 8.29 -8.33 12.12
N LEU A 130 7.36 -8.58 11.20
CA LEU A 130 6.53 -9.78 11.20
C LEU A 130 7.38 -11.05 11.02
N ASP A 131 8.26 -11.08 10.01
CA ASP A 131 9.14 -12.21 9.72
C ASP A 131 10.07 -12.53 10.90
N THR A 132 10.63 -11.49 11.52
CA THR A 132 11.52 -11.64 12.69
C THR A 132 10.78 -12.22 13.89
N ILE A 133 9.57 -11.74 14.18
CA ILE A 133 8.76 -12.24 15.31
C ILE A 133 8.28 -13.66 15.02
N TYR A 134 7.87 -13.93 13.79
CA TYR A 134 7.40 -15.23 13.34
C TYR A 134 8.47 -16.31 13.48
N SER A 135 9.68 -16.06 12.98
CA SER A 135 10.82 -16.97 13.11
C SER A 135 11.17 -17.25 14.59
N LYS A 136 11.16 -16.22 15.44
CA LYS A 136 11.43 -16.38 16.88
C LYS A 136 10.32 -17.14 17.63
N MET A 137 9.07 -17.03 17.18
CA MET A 137 7.92 -17.70 17.80
C MET A 137 7.87 -19.21 17.47
N ILE A 138 8.22 -19.59 16.24
CA ILE A 138 8.21 -20.99 15.78
C ILE A 138 9.30 -21.83 16.45
N GLY A 139 10.44 -21.22 16.80
CA GLY A 139 11.49 -21.90 17.55
C GLY A 139 12.13 -23.05 16.76
N LYS A 140 12.02 -24.29 17.26
CA LYS A 140 12.67 -25.50 16.70
C LYS A 140 11.83 -26.28 15.67
N ILE A 141 10.60 -25.86 15.40
CA ILE A 141 9.75 -26.49 14.37
C ILE A 141 10.36 -26.18 12.99
N ASP A 142 10.15 -27.05 11.99
CA ASP A 142 10.64 -26.88 10.61
C ASP A 142 10.20 -25.51 10.03
N GLN A 143 11.08 -24.51 10.18
CA GLN A 143 10.80 -23.12 9.80
C GLN A 143 10.58 -23.01 8.30
N ASP A 144 11.30 -23.81 7.52
CA ASP A 144 11.23 -23.83 6.05
C ASP A 144 9.84 -24.21 5.55
N LEU A 145 9.18 -25.21 6.17
CA LEU A 145 7.84 -25.65 5.77
C LEU A 145 6.80 -24.56 6.05
N ILE A 146 6.83 -24.02 7.26
CA ILE A 146 5.85 -23.04 7.72
C ILE A 146 6.01 -21.71 6.97
N GLN A 147 7.25 -21.27 6.73
CA GLN A 147 7.54 -20.08 5.92
C GLN A 147 7.10 -20.29 4.45
N SER A 148 7.29 -21.49 3.89
CA SER A 148 6.81 -21.80 2.54
C SER A 148 5.29 -21.71 2.42
N VAL A 149 4.54 -22.20 3.42
CA VAL A 149 3.07 -22.06 3.45
C VAL A 149 2.64 -20.59 3.53
N PHE A 150 3.35 -19.78 4.33
CA PHE A 150 3.09 -18.35 4.41
C PHE A 150 3.32 -17.64 3.06
N VAL A 151 4.41 -17.97 2.36
CA VAL A 151 4.71 -17.40 1.02
C VAL A 151 3.63 -17.75 0.01
N ILE A 152 3.14 -19.00 -0.01
CA ILE A 152 2.03 -19.41 -0.90
C ILE A 152 0.78 -18.55 -0.66
N ALA A 153 0.44 -18.28 0.60
CA ALA A 153 -0.70 -17.42 0.93
C ALA A 153 -0.49 -15.98 0.43
N VAL A 154 0.73 -15.44 0.56
CA VAL A 154 1.09 -14.11 0.04
C VAL A 154 1.00 -14.06 -1.48
N ASP A 155 1.45 -15.10 -2.19
CA ASP A 155 1.39 -15.17 -3.65
C ASP A 155 -0.06 -15.19 -4.16
N ILE A 156 -0.94 -15.93 -3.47
CA ILE A 156 -2.39 -15.92 -3.77
C ILE A 156 -2.96 -14.51 -3.62
N ILE A 157 -2.63 -13.81 -2.52
CA ILE A 157 -3.06 -12.43 -2.30
C ILE A 157 -2.51 -11.50 -3.39
N GLN A 158 -1.30 -11.72 -3.87
CA GLN A 158 -0.68 -10.90 -4.91
C GLN A 158 -1.34 -11.09 -6.28
N ILE A 159 -1.94 -12.26 -6.54
CA ILE A 159 -2.76 -12.53 -7.73
C ILE A 159 -4.16 -11.92 -7.58
N ILE A 160 -4.82 -12.14 -6.44
CA ILE A 160 -6.21 -11.70 -6.22
C ILE A 160 -6.29 -10.17 -6.05
N GLY A 161 -5.30 -9.56 -5.39
CA GLY A 161 -5.32 -8.14 -5.02
C GLY A 161 -5.56 -7.19 -6.20
N PRO A 162 -4.85 -7.31 -7.33
CA PRO A 162 -5.10 -6.51 -8.51
C PRO A 162 -6.46 -6.76 -9.17
N ILE A 163 -6.95 -8.01 -9.19
CA ILE A 163 -8.26 -8.35 -9.75
C ILE A 163 -9.36 -7.68 -8.93
N TYR A 164 -9.32 -7.86 -7.61
CA TYR A 164 -10.21 -7.19 -6.67
C TYR A 164 -10.14 -5.66 -6.82
N GLY A 165 -8.93 -5.10 -6.89
CA GLY A 165 -8.74 -3.65 -7.02
C GLY A 165 -9.32 -3.09 -8.32
N ALA A 166 -9.19 -3.80 -9.44
CA ALA A 166 -9.72 -3.37 -10.74
C ALA A 166 -11.26 -3.38 -10.77
N GLU A 167 -11.86 -4.47 -10.30
CA GLU A 167 -13.32 -4.64 -10.29
C GLU A 167 -14.02 -3.61 -9.39
N VAL A 168 -13.52 -3.43 -8.17
CA VAL A 168 -14.07 -2.45 -7.23
C VAL A 168 -13.85 -1.02 -7.71
N PHE A 169 -12.69 -0.74 -8.32
CA PHE A 169 -12.41 0.57 -8.88
C PHE A 169 -13.36 0.89 -10.04
N SER A 170 -13.70 -0.12 -10.85
CA SER A 170 -14.56 0.08 -12.01
C SER A 170 -16.01 0.42 -11.65
N SER A 171 -16.51 -0.20 -10.57
CA SER A 171 -17.92 -0.13 -10.15
C SER A 171 -18.18 1.02 -9.18
N VAL A 172 -17.41 1.08 -8.09
CA VAL A 172 -17.66 2.02 -6.98
C VAL A 172 -16.58 3.10 -6.89
N GLY A 173 -15.37 2.79 -7.34
CA GLY A 173 -14.27 3.73 -7.39
C GLY A 173 -13.29 3.61 -6.21
N LEU A 174 -12.48 4.65 -6.03
CA LEU A 174 -11.36 4.70 -5.11
C LEU A 174 -11.79 4.77 -3.63
N ASN A 175 -12.93 5.40 -3.34
CA ASN A 175 -13.39 5.65 -1.97
C ASN A 175 -13.54 4.34 -1.19
N LEU A 176 -14.25 3.36 -1.80
CA LEU A 176 -14.51 2.07 -1.18
C LEU A 176 -13.21 1.26 -1.00
N ILE A 177 -12.31 1.31 -1.97
CA ILE A 177 -11.00 0.63 -1.90
C ILE A 177 -10.18 1.16 -0.71
N HIS A 178 -10.16 2.48 -0.53
CA HIS A 178 -9.41 3.10 0.57
C HIS A 178 -10.02 2.74 1.93
N ILE A 179 -11.34 2.70 2.04
CA ILE A 179 -12.04 2.30 3.27
C ILE A 179 -11.76 0.83 3.59
N ILE A 180 -11.93 -0.08 2.62
CA ILE A 180 -11.71 -1.51 2.84
C ILE A 180 -10.25 -1.76 3.23
N ASN A 181 -9.29 -1.26 2.45
CA ASN A 181 -7.88 -1.48 2.75
C ASN A 181 -7.47 -0.83 4.08
N GLY A 182 -7.92 0.40 4.35
CA GLY A 182 -7.68 1.07 5.64
C GLY A 182 -8.25 0.27 6.81
N SER A 183 -9.46 -0.28 6.67
CA SER A 183 -10.09 -1.12 7.71
C SER A 183 -9.29 -2.39 8.00
N VAL A 184 -8.69 -3.01 6.97
CA VAL A 184 -7.85 -4.21 7.14
C VAL A 184 -6.60 -3.88 7.97
N TYR A 185 -5.95 -2.75 7.73
CA TYR A 185 -4.80 -2.31 8.54
C TYR A 185 -5.21 -1.96 9.98
N ILE A 186 -6.37 -1.35 10.17
CA ILE A 186 -6.91 -1.06 11.51
C ILE A 186 -7.19 -2.36 12.26
N LEU A 187 -7.90 -3.31 11.64
CA LEU A 187 -8.18 -4.63 12.22
C LEU A 187 -6.90 -5.39 12.55
N GLY A 188 -5.92 -5.40 11.64
CA GLY A 188 -4.61 -6.00 11.87
C GLY A 188 -3.88 -5.37 13.07
N THR A 189 -3.97 -4.04 13.22
CA THR A 189 -3.41 -3.33 14.36
C THR A 189 -4.13 -3.67 15.66
N ILE A 190 -5.45 -3.79 15.65
CA ILE A 190 -6.25 -4.19 16.82
C ILE A 190 -5.90 -5.62 17.24
N VAL A 191 -5.83 -6.57 16.30
CA VAL A 191 -5.42 -7.96 16.57
C VAL A 191 -4.02 -8.00 17.16
N TRP A 192 -3.09 -7.21 16.62
CA TRP A 192 -1.73 -7.09 17.15
C TRP A 192 -1.69 -6.55 18.59
N LEU A 193 -2.49 -5.53 18.88
CA LEU A 193 -2.62 -4.96 20.22
C LEU A 193 -3.26 -5.94 21.22
N MET A 194 -4.25 -6.72 20.80
CA MET A 194 -4.82 -7.78 21.64
C MET A 194 -3.80 -8.88 21.94
N ALA A 195 -3.00 -9.27 20.93
CA ALA A 195 -1.92 -10.24 21.07
C ALA A 195 -0.66 -9.68 21.77
N TRP A 196 -0.65 -8.40 22.15
CA TRP A 196 0.54 -7.72 22.69
C TRP A 196 1.16 -8.40 23.91
N ARG A 197 0.32 -8.97 24.78
CA ARG A 197 0.75 -9.70 25.98
C ARG A 197 1.28 -11.11 25.68
N TRP A 198 0.88 -11.71 24.55
CA TRP A 198 1.21 -13.09 24.18
C TRP A 198 2.50 -13.19 23.37
N ILE A 199 2.73 -12.22 22.49
CA ILE A 199 4.03 -12.03 21.86
C ILE A 199 5.04 -11.88 23.01
N ARG A 200 6.30 -12.36 22.90
CA ARG A 200 7.40 -12.12 23.89
C ARG A 200 8.33 -10.99 23.41
N PRO A 201 8.92 -10.18 24.31
CA PRO A 201 9.66 -8.98 23.92
C PRO A 201 10.97 -9.47 23.32
N TYR A 202 11.03 -9.46 21.99
CA TYR A 202 12.11 -10.01 21.19
C TYR A 202 12.76 -8.94 20.34
#